data_AF-A0A841LCN6-F1
#
_entry.id   AF-A0A841LCN6-F1
#
_cell.length_a   1.000
_cell.length_b   1.000
_cell.length_c   1.000
_cell.angle_alpha   90.00
_cell.angle_beta   90.00
_cell.angle_gamma   90.00
#
_symmetry.space_group_name_H-M   'P 1'
#
loop_
_entity.id
_entity.type
_entity.pdbx_description
1 polymer ?
#
loop_
_entity_poly.entity_id
_entity_poly.type
_entity_poly.pdbx_seq_one_letter_code
_entity_poly.pdbx_strand_id
1 'polypeptide(L)' 'MGERSLRRLLILGASLATKVAARDPDKASAWLAGMLARKPRMLVIVALANKMARIVWALMAHGGSYRAPAVAA' A
#
# COMPACT_ATOMS: atom_id res chain seq x y z
N MET A 1 12.49 -11.62 -15.48
CA MET A 1 11.84 -12.15 -14.26
C MET A 1 11.91 -11.09 -13.18
N GLY A 2 10.80 -10.78 -12.48
CA GLY A 2 10.80 -9.76 -11.41
C GLY A 2 11.63 -10.19 -10.20
N GLU A 3 12.28 -9.23 -9.54
CA GLU A 3 13.16 -9.51 -8.40
C GLU A 3 12.36 -9.95 -7.17
N ARG A 4 12.64 -11.17 -6.68
CA ARG A 4 11.94 -11.75 -5.52
C ARG A 4 12.15 -10.94 -4.24
N SER A 5 13.27 -10.24 -4.12
CA SER A 5 13.63 -9.43 -2.96
C SER A 5 12.78 -8.16 -2.91
N LEU A 6 12.67 -7.41 -4.01
CA LEU A 6 11.75 -6.27 -4.11
C LEU A 6 10.30 -6.64 -3.79
N ARG A 7 9.81 -7.77 -4.32
CA ARG A 7 8.46 -8.25 -4.00
C ARG A 7 8.28 -8.50 -2.51
N ARG A 8 9.27 -9.11 -1.84
CA ARG A 8 9.23 -9.33 -0.39
C ARG A 8 9.20 -8.02 0.39
N LEU A 9 10.04 -7.05 0.03
CA LEU A 9 10.07 -5.74 0.68
C LEU A 9 8.73 -5.01 0.55
N LEU A 10 8.12 -5.02 -0.63
CA LEU A 10 6.80 -4.41 -0.85
C LEU A 10 5.70 -5.07 -0.02
N ILE A 11 5.70 -6.41 0.08
CA ILE A 11 4.73 -7.15 0.91
C ILE A 11 4.94 -6.86 2.40
N LEU A 12 6.18 -6.79 2.86
CA LEU A 12 6.49 -6.46 4.27
C LEU A 12 6.03 -5.04 4.62
N GLY A 13 6.32 -4.06 3.77
CA GLY A 13 5.85 -2.68 3.95
C GLY A 13 4.33 -2.59 3.96
N ALA A 14 3.66 -3.25 3.02
CA ALA A 14 2.21 -3.33 3.01
C ALA A 14 1.63 -4.04 4.25
N SER A 15 2.29 -5.07 4.76
CA SER A 15 1.88 -5.80 5.95
C SER A 15 1.89 -4.93 7.21
N LEU A 16 2.93 -4.10 7.35
CA LEU A 16 3.07 -3.15 8.45
C LEU A 16 2.02 -2.03 8.34
N ALA A 17 1.88 -1.42 7.16
CA ALA A 17 0.87 -0.38 6.92
C ALA A 17 -0.55 -0.89 7.20
N THR A 18 -0.86 -2.12 6.75
CA THR A 18 -2.16 -2.76 7.02
C THR A 18 -2.35 -3.06 8.51
N LYS A 19 -1.29 -3.43 9.24
CA LYS A 19 -1.35 -3.64 10.69
C LYS A 19 -1.64 -2.34 11.44
N VAL A 20 -1.00 -1.24 11.06
CA VAL A 20 -1.27 0.09 11.62
C VAL A 20 -2.70 0.52 11.31
N ALA A 21 -3.15 0.36 10.06
CA ALA A 21 -4.51 0.69 9.65
C ALA A 21 -5.60 -0.13 10.35
N ALA A 22 -5.32 -1.38 10.70
CA ALA A 22 -6.24 -2.21 11.48
C ALA A 22 -6.30 -1.81 12.96
N ARG A 23 -5.23 -1.20 13.49
CA ARG A 23 -5.16 -0.71 14.88
C ARG A 23 -5.76 0.68 15.02
N ASP A 24 -5.48 1.56 14.05
CA ASP A 24 -5.85 2.97 14.03
C ASP A 24 -6.49 3.31 12.67
N PRO A 25 -7.81 3.05 12.50
CA PRO A 25 -8.51 3.27 11.24
C PRO A 25 -8.48 4.73 10.77
N ASP A 26 -8.47 5.69 11.69
CA ASP A 26 -8.42 7.13 11.41
C ASP A 26 -7.11 7.58 10.75
N LYS A 27 -6.02 6.83 10.97
CA LYS A 27 -4.72 7.08 10.32
C LYS A 27 -4.58 6.35 8.99
N ALA A 28 -5.53 5.48 8.65
CA ALA A 28 -5.55 4.75 7.40
C ALA A 28 -6.24 5.58 6.31
N SER A 29 -5.81 5.42 5.06
CA SER A 29 -6.61 5.93 3.94
C SER A 29 -8.02 5.31 4.00
N ALA A 30 -9.07 6.08 3.71
CA ALA A 30 -10.45 5.60 3.68
C ALA A 30 -10.62 4.33 2.83
N TRP A 31 -9.86 4.21 1.74
CA TRP A 31 -9.80 3.01 0.91
C TRP A 31 -9.30 1.76 1.66
N LEU A 32 -8.23 1.90 2.45
CA LEU A 32 -7.62 0.80 3.19
C LEU A 32 -8.50 0.35 4.35
N ALA A 33 -9.08 1.31 5.09
CA ALA A 33 -10.06 1.04 6.13
C ALA A 33 -11.30 0.32 5.56
N GLY A 34 -11.85 0.83 4.45
CA GLY A 34 -13.00 0.22 3.78
C GLY A 34 -12.71 -1.15 3.15
N MET A 35 -11.44 -1.46 2.84
CA MET A 35 -11.07 -2.79 2.38
C MET A 35 -10.90 -3.76 3.54
N LEU A 36 -10.31 -3.33 4.66
CA LEU A 36 -10.18 -4.13 5.88
C LEU A 36 -11.53 -4.49 6.48
N ALA A 37 -12.53 -3.61 6.34
CA ALA A 37 -13.90 -3.90 6.77
C ALA A 37 -14.60 -5.00 5.95
N ARG A 38 -14.14 -5.29 4.72
CA ARG A 38 -14.85 -6.17 3.77
C ARG A 38 -14.07 -7.40 3.33
N LYS A 39 -12.75 -7.42 3.50
CA LYS A 39 -11.86 -8.45 2.95
C LYS A 39 -10.85 -8.94 3.99
N PRO A 40 -10.45 -10.22 3.92
CA PRO A 40 -9.43 -10.76 4.81
C PRO A 40 -8.09 -10.06 4.62
N ARG A 41 -7.38 -9.87 5.73
CA ARG A 41 -6.14 -9.08 5.81
C ARG A 41 -5.09 -9.46 4.76
N MET A 42 -4.89 -10.73 4.45
CA MET A 42 -3.89 -11.15 3.46
C MET A 42 -4.16 -10.62 2.06
N LEU A 43 -5.43 -10.56 1.64
CA LEU A 43 -5.79 -10.00 0.33
C LEU A 43 -5.54 -8.48 0.30
N VAL A 44 -5.85 -7.79 1.41
CA VAL A 44 -5.61 -6.35 1.55
C VAL A 44 -4.12 -6.02 1.44
N ILE A 45 -3.27 -6.82 2.09
CA ILE A 45 -1.81 -6.66 2.05
C ILE A 45 -1.29 -6.78 0.62
N VAL A 46 -1.72 -7.81 -0.12
CA VAL A 46 -1.28 -8.02 -1.51
C VAL A 46 -1.78 -6.90 -2.41
N ALA A 47 -3.03 -6.47 -2.26
CA ALA A 47 -3.59 -5.35 -3.01
C ALA A 47 -2.82 -4.05 -2.74
N LEU A 48 -2.48 -3.77 -1.47
CA LEU A 48 -1.69 -2.62 -1.08
C LEU A 48 -0.26 -2.68 -1.64
N ALA A 49 0.39 -3.84 -1.61
CA ALA A 49 1.70 -4.05 -2.21
C ALA A 49 1.66 -3.80 -3.73
N ASN A 50 0.62 -4.27 -4.42
CA ASN A 50 0.44 -4.01 -5.85
C ASN A 50 0.21 -2.52 -6.14
N LYS A 51 -0.54 -1.82 -5.28
CA LYS A 51 -0.72 -0.37 -5.37
C LYS A 51 0.62 0.37 -5.21
N MET A 52 1.45 -0.02 -4.25
CA MET A 52 2.79 0.55 -4.08
C MET A 52 3.69 0.26 -5.29
N ALA A 53 3.66 -0.96 -5.83
CA ALA A 53 4.41 -1.31 -7.03
C ALA A 53 4.03 -0.44 -8.23
N ARG A 54 2.73 -0.19 -8.44
CA ARG A 54 2.19 0.70 -9.48
C ARG A 54 2.70 2.14 -9.32
N ILE A 55 2.73 2.66 -8.09
CA ILE A 55 3.27 4.00 -7.79
C ILE A 55 4.76 4.05 -8.13
N VAL A 56 5.55 3.11 -7.61
CA VAL A 56 6.99 3.03 -7.89
C VAL A 56 7.26 2.91 -9.38
N TRP A 57 6.50 2.08 -10.11
CA TRP A 57 6.60 1.98 -11.56
C TRP A 57 6.31 3.31 -12.25
N ALA A 58 5.24 4.01 -11.88
CA ALA A 58 4.90 5.30 -12.48
C ALA A 58 6.01 6.34 -12.23
N LEU A 59 6.59 6.37 -11.02
CA LEU A 59 7.72 7.22 -10.69
C LEU A 59 8.97 6.89 -11.53
N MET A 60 9.29 5.61 -11.69
CA MET A 60 10.44 5.19 -12.49
C MET A 60 10.24 5.42 -13.99
N ALA A 61 9.01 5.21 -14.50
CA ALA A 61 8.70 5.29 -15.92
C ALA A 61 8.52 6.73 -16.42
N HIS A 62 7.92 7.60 -15.60
CA HIS A 62 7.60 8.97 -16.00
C HIS A 62 8.52 10.02 -15.37
N GLY A 63 9.37 9.61 -14.42
CA GLY A 63 10.13 10.54 -13.59
C GLY A 63 9.23 11.31 -12.62
N GLY A 64 9.86 12.02 -11.68
CA GLY A 64 9.17 12.86 -10.70
C GLY A 64 9.38 12.42 -9.25
N SER A 65 8.89 13.23 -8.32
CA SER A 65 9.02 13.01 -6.87
C SER A 65 7.73 12.45 -6.28
N TYR A 66 7.86 11.53 -5.32
CA TYR A 66 6.69 10.95 -4.68
C TYR A 66 5.98 12.03 -3.88
N ARG A 67 4.72 12.32 -4.25
CA ARG A 67 3.84 13.20 -3.49
C ARG A 67 2.88 12.34 -2.70
N ALA A 68 2.99 12.39 -1.38
CA ALA A 68 2.03 11.72 -0.51
C ALA A 68 0.61 12.22 -0.85
N PRO A 69 -0.39 11.32 -0.95
CA PRO A 69 -1.76 11.75 -1.17
C PRO A 69 -2.14 12.68 -0.01
N ALA A 70 -2.61 13.87 -0.34
CA ALA A 70 -3.10 14.81 0.66
C ALA A 70 -4.20 14.10 1.46
N VAL A 71 -4.11 14.15 2.79
CA VAL A 71 -5.24 13.81 3.66
C VAL A 71 -6.31 14.84 3.31
N ALA A 72 -7.35 14.41 2.59
CA ALA A 72 -8.52 15.26 2.39
C ALA A 72 -9.08 15.54 3.78
N ALA A 73 -9.17 16.84 4.11
CA ALA A 73 -9.71 17.34 5.37
C ALA A 73 -11.20 16.98 5.53
#